data_AF-A0A962F8T8-F1
#
_entry.id   AF-A0A962F8T8-F1
#
_cell.length_a   1.000
_cell.length_b   1.000
_cell.length_c   1.000
_cell.angle_alpha   90.00
_cell.angle_beta   90.00
_cell.angle_gamma   90.00
#
_symmetry.space_group_name_H-M   'P 1'
#
loop_
_entity.id
_entity.type
_entity.pdbx_description
1 polymer ?
#
loop_
_entity_poly.entity_id
_entity_poly.type
_entity_poly.pdbx_seq_one_letter_code
_entity_poly.pdbx_strand_id
1 'polypeptide(L)'
;AAYSTRGFFEAVQGFTRALPNGVFDNDAGAAYLAKMFGRSGRTNDFRELRHRLFIVATDLDSAEAVVFGSAGYEDVPISEAVKASSALPGLYPPARIGERDYVDGALKKTLHASVALKAGAKLLVCVNPLVPFNARLASGEGRRAPKRLADEGLVTVLSQTFRALIQSRMKVGMERYAHEFPDADILLFEPARDDETIFFANVFSYADRRRLAEHAYSHTRAELRRRATELEPALARHGVRLDHAALADPERRLIAAPGKPAEGLAAEARRLSTALGRLDHALAQGGPTRSRDRIAKSGRKADGGKAEKKDARAHS
;
A
#
# COMPACT_ATOMS: atom_id res chain seq x y z
N ALA A 1 -8.78 -42.54 -23.62
CA ALA A 1 -8.27 -42.24 -22.25
C ALA A 1 -8.85 -40.90 -21.80
N ALA A 2 -9.37 -40.81 -20.58
CA ALA A 2 -10.10 -39.61 -20.10
C ALA A 2 -9.66 -39.15 -18.68
N TYR A 3 -8.44 -39.50 -18.28
CA TYR A 3 -7.80 -39.06 -17.03
C TYR A 3 -6.70 -38.04 -17.36
N SER A 4 -6.94 -36.76 -17.11
CA SER A 4 -5.91 -35.70 -17.12
C SER A 4 -6.46 -34.40 -16.49
N THR A 5 -7.49 -33.80 -17.10
CA THR A 5 -7.98 -32.45 -16.75
C THR A 5 -8.59 -32.34 -15.36
N ARG A 6 -9.33 -33.35 -14.87
CA ARG A 6 -9.87 -33.34 -13.49
C ARG A 6 -8.76 -33.30 -12.44
N GLY A 7 -7.80 -34.22 -12.51
CA GLY A 7 -6.69 -34.29 -11.56
C GLY A 7 -5.81 -33.04 -11.58
N PHE A 8 -5.59 -32.42 -12.74
CA PHE A 8 -4.90 -31.12 -12.81
C PHE A 8 -5.72 -30.00 -12.14
N PHE A 9 -7.03 -29.92 -12.40
CA PHE A 9 -7.89 -28.89 -11.82
C PHE A 9 -8.06 -29.06 -10.30
N GLU A 10 -8.21 -30.30 -9.82
CA GLU A 10 -8.27 -30.64 -8.39
C GLU A 10 -6.92 -30.38 -7.70
N ALA A 11 -5.78 -30.67 -8.35
CA ALA A 11 -4.45 -30.32 -7.84
C ALA A 11 -4.24 -28.80 -7.80
N VAL A 12 -4.73 -28.05 -8.80
CA VAL A 12 -4.71 -26.57 -8.78
C VAL A 12 -5.61 -26.02 -7.68
N GLN A 13 -6.81 -26.59 -7.45
CA GLN A 13 -7.69 -26.20 -6.35
C GLN A 13 -7.13 -26.56 -4.96
N GLY A 14 -6.44 -27.69 -4.82
CA GLY A 14 -5.70 -28.05 -3.61
C GLY A 14 -4.53 -27.11 -3.35
N PHE A 15 -3.78 -26.77 -4.41
CA PHE A 15 -2.67 -25.81 -4.35
C PHE A 15 -3.15 -24.40 -3.99
N THR A 16 -4.24 -23.88 -4.59
CA THR A 16 -4.75 -22.55 -4.26
C THR A 16 -5.35 -22.47 -2.86
N ARG A 17 -5.86 -23.56 -2.30
CA ARG A 17 -6.23 -23.67 -0.87
C ARG A 17 -5.01 -23.74 0.08
N ALA A 18 -3.84 -24.09 -0.43
CA ALA A 18 -2.57 -24.13 0.30
C ALA A 18 -1.72 -22.86 0.10
N LEU A 19 -2.13 -21.94 -0.77
CA LEU A 19 -1.55 -20.60 -0.83
C LEU A 19 -1.95 -19.81 0.43
N PRO A 20 -1.04 -19.03 1.04
CA PRO A 20 -1.37 -18.24 2.22
C PRO A 20 -2.28 -17.06 1.82
N ASN A 21 -3.30 -16.78 2.65
CA ASN A 21 -4.28 -15.73 2.40
C ASN A 21 -3.68 -14.30 2.35
N GLY A 22 -2.46 -14.13 2.87
CA GLY A 22 -1.62 -12.95 2.72
C GLY A 22 -0.14 -13.29 2.92
N VAL A 23 0.74 -12.39 2.50
CA VAL A 23 2.20 -12.54 2.62
C VAL A 23 2.79 -11.77 3.81
N PHE A 24 1.99 -10.96 4.50
CA PHE A 24 2.36 -10.25 5.73
C PHE A 24 1.43 -10.60 6.90
N ASP A 25 1.99 -10.57 8.11
CA ASP A 25 1.20 -10.62 9.35
C ASP A 25 0.44 -9.30 9.57
N ASN A 26 -0.79 -9.44 10.07
CA ASN A 26 -1.73 -8.37 10.35
C ASN A 26 -1.82 -8.08 11.88
N ASP A 27 -1.56 -9.09 12.72
CA ASP A 27 -1.75 -9.01 14.18
C ASP A 27 -0.63 -8.23 14.88
N ALA A 28 0.63 -8.36 14.45
CA ALA A 28 1.72 -7.50 14.94
C ALA A 28 1.43 -6.00 14.69
N GLY A 29 0.72 -5.68 13.60
CA GLY A 29 0.26 -4.32 13.29
C GLY A 29 -0.77 -3.81 14.29
N ALA A 30 -1.81 -4.61 14.56
CA ALA A 30 -2.84 -4.27 15.54
C ALA A 30 -2.28 -4.19 16.97
N ALA A 31 -1.41 -5.12 17.38
CA ALA A 31 -0.77 -5.10 18.69
C ALA A 31 0.10 -3.84 18.89
N TYR A 32 0.80 -3.39 17.84
CA TYR A 32 1.54 -2.13 17.87
C TYR A 32 0.61 -0.91 18.00
N LEU A 33 -0.50 -0.88 17.25
CA LEU A 33 -1.50 0.18 17.33
C LEU A 33 -2.15 0.23 18.72
N ALA A 34 -2.62 -0.90 19.26
CA ALA A 34 -3.16 -1.00 20.61
C ALA A 34 -2.18 -0.47 21.67
N LYS A 35 -0.88 -0.83 21.57
CA LYS A 35 0.19 -0.32 22.45
C LYS A 35 0.54 1.16 22.23
N MET A 36 0.17 1.74 21.08
CA MET A 36 0.26 3.19 20.86
C MET A 36 -0.95 3.92 21.45
N PHE A 37 -2.15 3.35 21.28
CA PHE A 37 -3.43 3.91 21.70
C PHE A 37 -3.65 3.81 23.21
N GLY A 38 -3.13 2.79 23.89
CA GLY A 38 -3.10 2.68 25.36
C GLY A 38 -2.06 3.59 26.06
N ARG A 39 -1.55 4.63 25.39
CA ARG A 39 -0.64 5.63 26.00
C ARG A 39 -1.46 6.83 26.47
N SER A 40 -1.04 7.45 27.58
CA SER A 40 -1.68 8.67 28.12
C SER A 40 -1.98 9.71 27.03
N GLY A 41 -3.20 10.29 27.09
CA GLY A 41 -3.74 11.20 26.08
C GLY A 41 -4.24 10.54 24.79
N ARG A 42 -4.41 9.22 24.76
CA ARG A 42 -5.03 8.44 23.67
C ARG A 42 -5.98 7.38 24.24
N THR A 43 -6.78 6.79 23.35
CA THR A 43 -7.68 5.67 23.64
C THR A 43 -7.69 4.70 22.45
N ASN A 44 -8.06 3.44 22.71
CA ASN A 44 -8.33 2.41 21.70
C ASN A 44 -9.85 2.11 21.57
N ASP A 45 -10.70 2.94 22.17
CA ASP A 45 -12.17 2.80 22.21
C ASP A 45 -12.82 3.94 21.40
N PHE A 46 -13.79 3.61 20.54
CA PHE A 46 -14.48 4.62 19.73
C PHE A 46 -15.30 5.60 20.56
N ARG A 47 -15.82 5.17 21.72
CA ARG A 47 -16.74 5.91 22.59
C ARG A 47 -16.05 6.98 23.42
N GLU A 48 -14.74 6.82 23.66
CA GLU A 48 -13.89 7.77 24.38
C GLU A 48 -13.34 8.90 23.47
N LEU A 49 -13.57 8.84 22.15
CA LEU A 49 -13.06 9.84 21.21
C LEU A 49 -13.87 11.14 21.23
N ARG A 50 -13.17 12.29 21.39
CA ARG A 50 -13.74 13.64 21.25
C ARG A 50 -14.43 13.87 19.89
N HIS A 51 -13.99 13.17 18.85
CA HIS A 51 -14.55 13.27 17.50
C HIS A 51 -14.90 11.87 17.02
N ARG A 52 -16.15 11.69 16.53
CA ARG A 52 -16.62 10.40 15.99
C ARG A 52 -15.70 9.93 14.87
N LEU A 53 -15.10 8.76 15.06
CA LEU A 53 -14.30 8.05 14.06
C LEU A 53 -15.13 6.91 13.50
N PHE A 54 -15.12 6.74 12.19
CA PHE A 54 -15.71 5.60 11.52
C PHE A 54 -14.63 4.90 10.69
N ILE A 55 -14.52 3.59 10.85
CA ILE A 55 -13.57 2.75 10.10
C ILE A 55 -14.39 1.68 9.37
N VAL A 56 -14.15 1.52 8.06
CA VAL A 56 -14.99 0.67 7.21
C VAL A 56 -14.20 -0.51 6.68
N ALA A 57 -14.72 -1.71 6.91
CA ALA A 57 -14.24 -2.96 6.31
C ALA A 57 -15.35 -3.62 5.50
N THR A 58 -15.00 -4.66 4.76
CA THR A 58 -15.95 -5.55 4.09
C THR A 58 -15.99 -6.87 4.86
N ASP A 59 -17.17 -7.27 5.33
CA ASP A 59 -17.44 -8.62 5.86
C ASP A 59 -17.27 -9.64 4.71
N LEU A 60 -16.40 -10.62 4.88
CA LEU A 60 -15.89 -11.44 3.78
C LEU A 60 -16.95 -12.38 3.19
N ASP A 61 -17.76 -13.00 4.04
CA ASP A 61 -18.74 -14.02 3.64
C ASP A 61 -20.01 -13.41 3.04
N SER A 62 -20.48 -12.27 3.58
CA SER A 62 -21.65 -11.55 3.06
C SER A 62 -21.32 -10.53 1.97
N ALA A 63 -20.04 -10.19 1.82
CA ALA A 63 -19.57 -9.04 1.04
C ALA A 63 -20.22 -7.70 1.43
N GLU A 64 -20.72 -7.55 2.66
CA GLU A 64 -21.33 -6.30 3.15
C GLU A 64 -20.36 -5.33 3.82
N ALA A 65 -20.67 -4.03 3.75
CA ALA A 65 -19.82 -3.00 4.34
C ALA A 65 -20.16 -2.81 5.82
N VAL A 66 -19.19 -3.07 6.70
CA VAL A 66 -19.31 -2.91 8.16
C VAL A 66 -18.55 -1.67 8.61
N VAL A 67 -19.21 -0.87 9.47
CA VAL A 67 -18.72 0.44 9.91
C VAL A 67 -18.45 0.39 11.42
N PHE A 68 -17.19 0.14 11.78
CA PHE A 68 -16.73 0.23 13.16
C PHE A 68 -16.80 1.69 13.66
N GLY A 69 -17.15 1.86 14.93
CA GLY A 69 -17.53 3.15 15.52
C GLY A 69 -18.98 3.58 15.23
N SER A 70 -19.78 2.75 14.57
CA SER A 70 -21.25 2.91 14.51
C SER A 70 -21.95 2.00 15.52
N ALA A 71 -23.25 2.20 15.73
CA ALA A 71 -24.03 1.50 16.75
C ALA A 71 -23.92 -0.02 16.62
N GLY A 72 -23.51 -0.70 17.70
CA GLY A 72 -23.27 -2.15 17.70
C GLY A 72 -21.92 -2.61 17.11
N TYR A 73 -21.03 -1.68 16.78
CA TYR A 73 -19.63 -1.91 16.40
C TYR A 73 -18.69 -0.87 17.07
N GLU A 74 -19.09 -0.36 18.22
CA GLU A 74 -18.46 0.73 18.98
C GLU A 74 -17.57 0.24 20.14
N ASP A 75 -17.75 -1.02 20.53
CA ASP A 75 -16.97 -1.79 21.50
C ASP A 75 -15.75 -2.49 20.87
N VAL A 76 -15.76 -2.67 19.54
CA VAL A 76 -14.62 -3.19 18.77
C VAL A 76 -13.42 -2.26 18.94
N PRO A 77 -12.22 -2.74 19.35
CA PRO A 77 -11.06 -1.88 19.51
C PRO A 77 -10.64 -1.21 18.19
N ILE A 78 -10.26 0.07 18.25
CA ILE A 78 -9.84 0.85 17.07
C ILE A 78 -8.69 0.15 16.34
N SER A 79 -7.74 -0.46 17.05
CA SER A 79 -6.64 -1.26 16.48
C SER A 79 -7.10 -2.45 15.64
N GLU A 80 -8.18 -3.12 16.04
CA GLU A 80 -8.76 -4.27 15.34
C GLU A 80 -9.58 -3.81 14.14
N ALA A 81 -10.36 -2.74 14.30
CA ALA A 81 -11.07 -2.09 13.20
C ALA A 81 -10.11 -1.62 12.09
N VAL A 82 -8.94 -1.06 12.45
CA VAL A 82 -7.88 -0.72 11.48
C VAL A 82 -7.37 -1.99 10.77
N LYS A 83 -7.03 -3.05 11.51
CA LYS A 83 -6.56 -4.33 10.95
C LYS A 83 -7.52 -4.89 9.89
N ALA A 84 -8.81 -4.89 10.21
CA ALA A 84 -9.88 -5.27 9.28
C ALA A 84 -9.96 -4.35 8.06
N SER A 85 -9.95 -3.03 8.28
CA SER A 85 -10.01 -2.04 7.20
C SER A 85 -8.80 -2.05 6.26
N SER A 86 -7.64 -2.57 6.70
CA SER A 86 -6.41 -2.69 5.90
C SER A 86 -6.08 -4.11 5.43
N ALA A 87 -6.94 -5.09 5.69
CA ALA A 87 -6.73 -6.49 5.31
C ALA A 87 -6.95 -6.70 3.79
N LEU A 88 -6.03 -6.18 2.98
CA LEU A 88 -6.07 -6.26 1.52
C LEU A 88 -5.76 -7.71 1.06
N PRO A 89 -6.70 -8.41 0.39
CA PRO A 89 -6.55 -9.82 0.04
C PRO A 89 -5.28 -10.14 -0.75
N GLY A 90 -4.59 -11.22 -0.38
CA GLY A 90 -3.32 -11.64 -0.99
C GLY A 90 -2.09 -10.86 -0.50
N LEU A 91 -2.28 -9.66 0.07
CA LEU A 91 -1.23 -8.93 0.79
C LEU A 91 -1.26 -9.30 2.29
N TYR A 92 -2.44 -9.26 2.89
CA TYR A 92 -2.70 -9.59 4.29
C TYR A 92 -3.84 -10.63 4.39
N PRO A 93 -3.82 -11.52 5.39
CA PRO A 93 -4.94 -12.41 5.66
C PRO A 93 -6.17 -11.63 6.16
N PRO A 94 -7.39 -12.15 5.95
CA PRO A 94 -8.60 -11.61 6.57
C PRO A 94 -8.45 -11.46 8.09
N ALA A 95 -9.00 -10.37 8.64
CA ALA A 95 -8.98 -10.10 10.06
C ALA A 95 -10.23 -10.71 10.73
N ARG A 96 -10.03 -11.71 11.59
CA ARG A 96 -11.09 -12.28 12.42
C ARG A 96 -11.44 -11.33 13.57
N ILE A 97 -12.70 -10.91 13.67
CA ILE A 97 -13.23 -10.17 14.83
C ILE A 97 -14.54 -10.84 15.27
N GLY A 98 -14.54 -11.37 16.51
CA GLY A 98 -15.58 -12.31 16.93
C GLY A 98 -15.60 -13.54 16.01
N GLU A 99 -16.78 -13.91 15.52
CA GLU A 99 -16.96 -15.04 14.59
C GLU A 99 -16.85 -14.67 13.10
N ARG A 100 -16.54 -13.41 12.76
CA ARG A 100 -16.57 -12.90 11.37
C ARG A 100 -15.19 -12.54 10.83
N ASP A 101 -14.93 -12.89 9.58
CA ASP A 101 -13.73 -12.48 8.85
C ASP A 101 -13.97 -11.19 8.05
N TYR A 102 -13.01 -10.27 8.11
CA TYR A 102 -13.06 -8.96 7.47
C TYR A 102 -11.89 -8.71 6.53
N VAL A 103 -12.16 -8.02 5.43
CA VAL A 103 -11.17 -7.59 4.43
C VAL A 103 -11.32 -6.10 4.10
N ASP A 104 -10.33 -5.55 3.40
CA ASP A 104 -10.18 -4.12 3.09
C ASP A 104 -11.49 -3.43 2.62
N GLY A 105 -11.73 -2.23 3.17
CA GLY A 105 -12.98 -1.47 2.93
C GLY A 105 -13.11 -0.87 1.52
N ALA A 106 -12.00 -0.66 0.81
CA ALA A 106 -11.99 -0.08 -0.53
C ALA A 106 -12.54 -1.04 -1.60
N LEU A 107 -12.56 -2.35 -1.32
CA LEU A 107 -13.07 -3.40 -2.20
C LEU A 107 -14.52 -3.16 -2.64
N LYS A 108 -15.40 -2.76 -1.72
CA LYS A 108 -16.81 -2.42 -2.03
C LYS A 108 -16.98 -0.98 -2.49
N LYS A 109 -16.35 -0.01 -1.81
CA LYS A 109 -16.30 1.40 -2.23
C LYS A 109 -14.96 2.04 -1.84
N THR A 110 -14.27 2.68 -2.78
CA THR A 110 -13.05 3.47 -2.54
C THR A 110 -13.21 4.54 -1.47
N LEU A 111 -14.39 5.17 -1.43
CA LEU A 111 -14.66 6.38 -0.67
C LEU A 111 -16.05 6.25 -0.04
N HIS A 112 -16.08 5.95 1.26
CA HIS A 112 -17.29 5.77 2.05
C HIS A 112 -17.94 7.10 2.49
N ALA A 113 -17.95 8.10 1.60
CA ALA A 113 -18.52 9.44 1.85
C ALA A 113 -19.95 9.38 2.42
N SER A 114 -20.76 8.42 1.97
CA SER A 114 -22.10 8.16 2.51
C SER A 114 -22.16 7.92 4.02
N VAL A 115 -21.08 7.45 4.66
CA VAL A 115 -21.02 7.25 6.12
C VAL A 115 -20.98 8.60 6.84
N ALA A 116 -20.08 9.49 6.42
CA ALA A 116 -19.97 10.84 7.00
C ALA A 116 -21.22 11.69 6.71
N LEU A 117 -21.76 11.62 5.48
CA LEU A 117 -22.97 12.34 5.10
C LEU A 117 -24.20 11.87 5.91
N LYS A 118 -24.42 10.56 6.06
CA LYS A 118 -25.48 10.01 6.93
C LYS A 118 -25.26 10.30 8.41
N ALA A 119 -24.01 10.46 8.87
CA ALA A 119 -23.69 10.91 10.21
C ALA A 119 -23.91 12.42 10.42
N GLY A 120 -24.33 13.17 9.40
CA GLY A 120 -24.70 14.59 9.47
C GLY A 120 -23.64 15.58 8.98
N ALA A 121 -22.59 15.14 8.28
CA ALA A 121 -21.60 16.06 7.72
C ALA A 121 -22.19 16.92 6.59
N LYS A 122 -22.11 18.25 6.71
CA LYS A 122 -22.52 19.24 5.70
C LYS A 122 -21.35 19.83 4.90
N LEU A 123 -20.13 19.75 5.43
CA LEU A 123 -18.89 19.88 4.66
C LEU A 123 -18.15 18.55 4.74
N LEU A 124 -17.78 17.98 3.60
CA LEU A 124 -17.03 16.72 3.54
C LEU A 124 -15.79 16.88 2.66
N VAL A 125 -14.61 16.76 3.29
CA VAL A 125 -13.33 16.73 2.58
C VAL A 125 -12.95 15.27 2.29
N CYS A 126 -12.86 14.93 1.02
CA CYS A 126 -12.54 13.60 0.50
C CYS A 126 -11.13 13.60 -0.09
N VAL A 127 -10.28 12.66 0.33
CA VAL A 127 -8.93 12.46 -0.22
C VAL A 127 -8.86 11.08 -0.84
N ASN A 128 -8.60 11.00 -2.16
CA ASN A 128 -8.45 9.73 -2.87
C ASN A 128 -7.04 9.58 -3.46
N PRO A 129 -6.13 8.78 -2.85
CA PRO A 129 -4.81 8.50 -3.42
C PRO A 129 -4.82 7.37 -4.49
N LEU A 130 -5.96 6.70 -4.71
CA LEU A 130 -6.09 5.52 -5.57
C LEU A 130 -6.49 5.87 -7.01
N VAL A 131 -5.95 6.96 -7.53
CA VAL A 131 -6.16 7.41 -8.92
C VAL A 131 -5.36 6.53 -9.90
N PRO A 132 -5.93 6.13 -11.06
CA PRO A 132 -5.21 5.42 -12.12
C PRO A 132 -4.37 6.37 -12.99
N PHE A 133 -3.09 6.03 -13.12
CA PHE A 133 -2.09 6.82 -13.85
C PHE A 133 -2.34 6.86 -15.35
N ASN A 134 -1.91 7.93 -16.00
CA ASN A 134 -2.06 8.17 -17.43
C ASN A 134 -0.71 8.51 -18.07
N ALA A 135 0.02 7.47 -18.46
CA ALA A 135 1.34 7.58 -19.09
C ALA A 135 1.37 8.48 -20.34
N ARG A 136 0.23 8.71 -21.02
CA ARG A 136 0.15 9.64 -22.16
C ARG A 136 0.30 11.09 -21.72
N LEU A 137 -0.30 11.49 -20.59
CA LEU A 137 -0.14 12.83 -20.02
C LEU A 137 1.30 13.04 -19.53
N ALA A 138 1.84 12.08 -18.77
CA ALA A 138 3.20 12.12 -18.23
C ALA A 138 4.34 12.17 -19.28
N SER A 139 4.03 11.95 -20.57
CA SER A 139 5.01 12.01 -21.67
C SER A 139 5.15 13.39 -22.31
N GLY A 140 4.15 14.26 -22.13
CA GLY A 140 4.04 15.56 -22.80
C GLY A 140 3.97 15.47 -24.33
N GLU A 141 3.84 16.62 -25.00
CA GLU A 141 3.75 16.73 -26.46
C GLU A 141 5.12 16.60 -27.17
N GLY A 142 6.00 15.70 -26.69
CA GLY A 142 7.21 15.31 -27.44
C GLY A 142 8.49 15.02 -26.66
N ARG A 143 8.46 14.73 -25.34
CA ARG A 143 9.70 14.55 -24.54
C ARG A 143 9.86 13.27 -23.74
N ARG A 144 9.17 12.19 -24.12
CA ARG A 144 9.65 10.78 -23.99
C ARG A 144 8.74 9.83 -24.78
N ALA A 145 9.23 8.63 -25.09
CA ALA A 145 8.35 7.53 -25.45
C ALA A 145 7.51 7.14 -24.21
N PRO A 146 6.19 6.94 -24.34
CA PRO A 146 5.33 6.73 -23.18
C PRO A 146 5.65 5.43 -22.47
N LYS A 147 5.88 5.50 -21.15
CA LYS A 147 6.05 4.33 -20.29
C LYS A 147 4.86 3.38 -20.45
N ARG A 148 5.13 2.16 -20.91
CA ARG A 148 4.11 1.12 -21.04
C ARG A 148 4.01 0.42 -19.70
N LEU A 149 2.90 0.61 -18.98
CA LEU A 149 2.68 -0.01 -17.66
C LEU A 149 2.72 -1.55 -17.66
N ALA A 150 2.64 -2.19 -18.83
CA ALA A 150 2.88 -3.62 -19.00
C ALA A 150 4.34 -4.03 -18.80
N ASP A 151 5.29 -3.13 -19.09
CA ASP A 151 6.74 -3.38 -19.00
C ASP A 151 7.24 -3.17 -17.55
N GLU A 152 6.44 -2.48 -16.72
CA GLU A 152 6.63 -2.28 -15.27
C GLU A 152 6.16 -3.49 -14.42
N GLY A 153 5.84 -4.63 -15.07
CA GLY A 153 5.53 -5.90 -14.41
C GLY A 153 4.11 -6.08 -13.85
N LEU A 154 3.80 -7.33 -13.47
CA LEU A 154 2.45 -7.78 -13.10
C LEU A 154 1.83 -6.97 -11.95
N VAL A 155 2.60 -6.63 -10.91
CA VAL A 155 2.11 -5.86 -9.75
C VAL A 155 1.64 -4.46 -10.18
N THR A 156 2.37 -3.81 -11.09
CA THR A 156 2.01 -2.49 -11.62
C THR A 156 0.74 -2.56 -12.48
N VAL A 157 0.61 -3.60 -13.31
CA VAL A 157 -0.61 -3.86 -14.11
C VAL A 157 -1.84 -4.10 -13.21
N LEU A 158 -1.69 -4.92 -12.17
CA LEU A 158 -2.76 -5.20 -11.20
C LEU A 158 -3.14 -3.95 -10.40
N SER A 159 -2.16 -3.18 -9.91
CA SER A 159 -2.37 -1.89 -9.21
C SER A 159 -3.14 -0.90 -10.09
N GLN A 160 -2.74 -0.73 -11.35
CA GLN A 160 -3.43 0.14 -12.30
C GLN A 160 -4.86 -0.33 -12.59
N THR A 161 -5.06 -1.65 -12.77
CA THR A 161 -6.38 -2.24 -13.03
C THR A 161 -7.31 -2.05 -11.83
N PHE A 162 -6.81 -2.28 -10.62
CA PHE A 162 -7.54 -2.05 -9.37
C PHE A 162 -7.96 -0.58 -9.24
N ARG A 163 -7.01 0.36 -9.38
CA ARG A 163 -7.26 1.83 -9.39
C ARG A 163 -8.29 2.25 -10.45
N ALA A 164 -8.28 1.65 -11.65
CA ALA A 164 -9.25 1.94 -12.70
C ALA A 164 -10.68 1.47 -12.36
N LEU A 165 -10.83 0.25 -11.83
CA LEU A 165 -12.12 -0.25 -11.32
C LEU A 165 -12.64 0.60 -10.16
N ILE A 166 -11.74 1.01 -9.26
CA ILE A 166 -12.01 1.88 -8.12
C ILE A 166 -12.51 3.27 -8.54
N GLN A 167 -11.84 3.94 -9.49
CA GLN A 167 -12.22 5.31 -9.89
C GLN A 167 -13.54 5.32 -10.65
N SER A 168 -13.82 4.29 -11.46
CA SER A 168 -15.09 4.15 -12.18
C SER A 168 -16.29 4.09 -11.23
N ARG A 169 -16.26 3.19 -10.23
CA ARG A 169 -17.30 3.08 -9.20
C ARG A 169 -17.43 4.35 -8.35
N MET A 170 -16.30 4.97 -8.02
CA MET A 170 -16.25 6.15 -7.16
C MET A 170 -16.92 7.36 -7.82
N LYS A 171 -16.73 7.61 -9.12
CA LYS A 171 -17.41 8.69 -9.85
C LYS A 171 -18.93 8.58 -9.79
N VAL A 172 -19.48 7.42 -10.15
CA VAL A 172 -20.92 7.13 -10.08
C VAL A 172 -21.46 7.28 -8.64
N GLY A 173 -20.66 6.90 -7.64
CA GLY A 173 -20.99 7.13 -6.23
C GLY A 173 -21.06 8.62 -5.86
N MET A 174 -20.08 9.43 -6.29
CA MET A 174 -20.03 10.87 -6.01
C MET A 174 -21.16 11.64 -6.71
N GLU A 175 -21.45 11.32 -7.97
CA GLU A 175 -22.59 11.86 -8.72
C GLU A 175 -23.90 11.58 -7.99
N ARG A 176 -24.08 10.36 -7.46
CA ARG A 176 -25.23 10.00 -6.62
C ARG A 176 -25.27 10.78 -5.31
N TYR A 177 -24.15 10.96 -4.61
CA TYR A 177 -24.14 11.68 -3.33
C TYR A 177 -24.52 13.17 -3.48
N ALA A 178 -24.18 13.81 -4.59
CA ALA A 178 -24.62 15.17 -4.88
C ALA A 178 -26.16 15.32 -5.01
N HIS A 179 -26.86 14.25 -5.38
CA HIS A 179 -28.32 14.20 -5.46
C HIS A 179 -28.97 13.74 -4.14
N GLU A 180 -28.34 12.81 -3.40
CA GLU A 180 -28.84 12.32 -2.11
C GLU A 180 -28.63 13.31 -0.96
N PHE A 181 -27.63 14.20 -1.05
CA PHE A 181 -27.24 15.14 0.00
C PHE A 181 -27.03 16.56 -0.57
N PRO A 182 -28.07 17.22 -1.11
CA PRO A 182 -27.93 18.51 -1.81
C PRO A 182 -27.45 19.66 -0.92
N ASP A 183 -27.70 19.60 0.40
CA ASP A 183 -27.17 20.62 1.35
C ASP A 183 -25.72 20.34 1.81
N ALA A 184 -25.00 19.39 1.20
CA ALA A 184 -23.64 19.03 1.58
C ALA A 184 -22.60 19.40 0.52
N ASP A 185 -21.64 20.25 0.89
CA ASP A 185 -20.48 20.57 0.06
C ASP A 185 -19.45 19.43 0.16
N ILE A 186 -19.27 18.67 -0.92
CA ILE A 186 -18.33 17.54 -1.00
C ILE A 186 -17.10 17.94 -1.81
N LEU A 187 -15.97 18.12 -1.14
CA LEU A 187 -14.72 18.59 -1.74
C LEU A 187 -13.75 17.42 -1.96
N LEU A 188 -13.54 17.03 -3.22
CA LEU A 188 -12.63 15.96 -3.61
C LEU A 188 -11.22 16.49 -3.94
N PHE A 189 -10.21 15.84 -3.36
CA PHE A 189 -8.79 16.01 -3.66
C PHE A 189 -8.19 14.70 -4.17
N GLU A 190 -7.52 14.77 -5.33
CA GLU A 190 -6.92 13.65 -6.05
C GLU A 190 -5.50 14.04 -6.53
N PRO A 191 -4.50 13.14 -6.46
CA PRO A 191 -3.21 13.37 -7.09
C PRO A 191 -3.37 13.49 -8.62
N ALA A 192 -2.47 14.23 -9.26
CA ALA A 192 -2.53 14.43 -10.71
C ALA A 192 -2.35 13.08 -11.44
N ARG A 193 -3.03 12.91 -12.58
CA ARG A 193 -3.08 11.60 -13.28
C ARG A 193 -1.74 11.21 -13.93
N ASP A 194 -0.84 12.17 -14.04
CA ASP A 194 0.54 12.10 -14.51
C ASP A 194 1.57 12.09 -13.37
N ASP A 195 1.13 12.04 -12.10
CA ASP A 195 2.01 12.00 -10.93
C ASP A 195 2.70 10.63 -10.75
N GLU A 196 3.86 10.48 -11.38
CA GLU A 196 4.73 9.32 -11.21
C GLU A 196 5.18 9.12 -9.75
N THR A 197 5.30 10.18 -8.96
CA THR A 197 5.81 10.08 -7.57
C THR A 197 4.77 9.49 -6.63
N ILE A 198 3.48 9.79 -6.83
CA ILE A 198 2.38 9.14 -6.09
C ILE A 198 2.08 7.74 -6.65
N PHE A 199 2.14 7.54 -7.97
CA PHE A 199 1.78 6.25 -8.57
C PHE A 199 2.82 5.14 -8.31
N PHE A 200 4.12 5.43 -8.50
CA PHE A 200 5.21 4.48 -8.26
C PHE A 200 5.74 4.52 -6.81
N ALA A 201 4.97 5.08 -5.87
CA ALA A 201 5.37 5.22 -4.48
C ALA A 201 5.52 3.88 -3.75
N ASN A 202 6.73 3.55 -3.27
CA ASN A 202 6.91 2.48 -2.32
C ASN A 202 6.48 2.93 -0.90
N VAL A 203 5.19 2.77 -0.57
CA VAL A 203 4.62 3.12 0.75
C VAL A 203 5.22 2.34 1.93
N PHE A 204 5.95 1.25 1.67
CA PHE A 204 6.66 0.47 2.69
C PHE A 204 8.08 1.01 2.95
N SER A 205 8.65 1.79 2.03
CA SER A 205 9.96 2.46 2.21
C SER A 205 9.87 3.61 3.21
N TYR A 206 10.60 3.50 4.32
CA TYR A 206 10.60 4.53 5.37
C TYR A 206 11.22 5.87 4.90
N ALA A 207 12.18 5.82 3.97
CA ALA A 207 12.78 7.01 3.38
C ALA A 207 11.77 7.74 2.47
N ASP A 208 11.05 6.99 1.62
CA ASP A 208 10.10 7.58 0.68
C ASP A 208 8.87 8.14 1.39
N ARG A 209 8.41 7.58 2.52
CA ARG A 209 7.28 8.13 3.30
C ARG A 209 7.41 9.63 3.58
N ARG A 210 8.60 10.11 3.97
CA ARG A 210 8.83 11.55 4.20
C ARG A 210 8.72 12.35 2.91
N ARG A 211 9.37 11.88 1.83
CA ARG A 211 9.36 12.54 0.51
C ARG A 211 7.95 12.59 -0.08
N LEU A 212 7.20 11.49 0.03
CA LEU A 212 5.84 11.31 -0.47
C LEU A 212 4.86 12.23 0.25
N ALA A 213 4.95 12.33 1.59
CA ALA A 213 4.10 13.21 2.37
C ALA A 213 4.36 14.70 2.05
N GLU A 214 5.63 15.09 1.90
CA GLU A 214 6.02 16.45 1.51
C GLU A 214 5.59 16.80 0.07
N HIS A 215 5.71 15.84 -0.86
CA HIS A 215 5.23 15.95 -2.23
C HIS A 215 3.71 16.09 -2.30
N ALA A 216 2.97 15.26 -1.57
CA ALA A 216 1.51 15.31 -1.50
C ALA A 216 1.03 16.64 -0.90
N TYR A 217 1.63 17.09 0.22
CA TYR A 217 1.33 18.39 0.82
C TYR A 217 1.59 19.56 -0.14
N SER A 218 2.71 19.54 -0.84
CA SER A 218 3.05 20.57 -1.85
C SER A 218 2.03 20.60 -2.99
N HIS A 219 1.60 19.42 -3.48
CA HIS A 219 0.56 19.32 -4.51
C HIS A 219 -0.81 19.77 -4.00
N THR A 220 -1.23 19.38 -2.80
CA THR A 220 -2.49 19.86 -2.20
C THR A 220 -2.49 21.36 -2.00
N ARG A 221 -1.37 21.98 -1.58
CA ARG A 221 -1.25 23.45 -1.49
C ARG A 221 -1.36 24.12 -2.86
N ALA A 222 -0.71 23.57 -3.88
CA ALA A 222 -0.80 24.09 -5.24
C ALA A 222 -2.22 23.94 -5.82
N GLU A 223 -2.89 22.83 -5.55
CA GLU A 223 -4.29 22.59 -5.93
C GLU A 223 -5.26 23.55 -5.22
N LEU A 224 -5.16 23.69 -3.90
CA LEU A 224 -5.98 24.62 -3.12
C LEU A 224 -5.85 26.06 -3.64
N ARG A 225 -4.63 26.47 -4.01
CA ARG A 225 -4.38 27.78 -4.63
C ARG A 225 -4.97 27.89 -6.03
N ARG A 226 -4.85 26.84 -6.86
CA ARG A 226 -5.41 26.78 -8.23
C ARG A 226 -6.94 26.78 -8.24
N ARG A 227 -7.58 26.14 -7.26
CA ARG A 227 -9.03 25.97 -7.13
C ARG A 227 -9.66 26.95 -6.13
N ALA A 228 -8.96 28.01 -5.71
CA ALA A 228 -9.47 28.93 -4.69
C ALA A 228 -10.87 29.48 -5.03
N THR A 229 -11.05 30.02 -6.24
CA THR A 229 -12.33 30.57 -6.73
C THR A 229 -13.48 29.53 -6.78
N GLU A 230 -13.16 28.25 -6.91
CA GLU A 230 -14.12 27.13 -6.89
C GLU A 230 -14.48 26.72 -5.45
N LEU A 231 -13.48 26.64 -4.57
CA LEU A 231 -13.59 26.06 -3.23
C LEU A 231 -14.03 27.09 -2.17
N GLU A 232 -13.65 28.36 -2.29
CA GLU A 232 -13.96 29.40 -1.30
C GLU A 232 -15.47 29.62 -1.08
N PRO A 233 -16.32 29.70 -2.12
CA PRO A 233 -17.77 29.84 -1.92
C PRO A 233 -18.41 28.67 -1.18
N ALA A 234 -17.87 27.46 -1.33
CA ALA A 234 -18.31 26.27 -0.60
C ALA A 234 -17.80 26.32 0.86
N LEU A 235 -16.49 26.47 1.06
CA LEU A 235 -15.86 26.51 2.38
C LEU A 235 -16.46 27.60 3.29
N ALA A 236 -16.75 28.79 2.72
CA ALA A 236 -17.29 29.92 3.46
C ALA A 236 -18.67 29.66 4.09
N ARG A 237 -19.53 28.83 3.46
CA ARG A 237 -20.85 28.46 4.02
C ARG A 237 -20.73 27.72 5.36
N HIS A 238 -19.61 27.05 5.58
CA HIS A 238 -19.32 26.27 6.80
C HIS A 238 -18.31 26.98 7.72
N GLY A 239 -18.07 28.29 7.50
CA GLY A 239 -17.14 29.09 8.29
C GLY A 239 -15.65 28.79 8.05
N VAL A 240 -15.31 28.01 7.02
CA VAL A 240 -13.93 27.67 6.67
C VAL A 240 -13.40 28.67 5.63
N ARG A 241 -12.13 29.05 5.75
CA ARG A 241 -11.44 29.96 4.82
C ARG A 241 -10.10 29.39 4.39
N LEU A 242 -9.65 29.72 3.18
CA LEU A 242 -8.30 29.43 2.73
C LEU A 242 -7.32 30.45 3.34
N ASP A 243 -6.18 29.94 3.83
CA ASP A 243 -5.07 30.78 4.28
C ASP A 243 -4.16 31.07 3.08
N HIS A 244 -4.45 32.15 2.35
CA HIS A 244 -3.69 32.53 1.15
C HIS A 244 -2.21 32.78 1.42
N ALA A 245 -1.84 33.32 2.58
CA ALA A 245 -0.44 33.51 2.94
C ALA A 245 0.26 32.15 3.10
N ALA A 246 -0.33 31.25 3.88
CA ALA A 246 0.22 29.92 4.12
C ALA A 246 -0.03 28.92 2.95
N LEU A 247 -0.76 29.32 1.91
CA LEU A 247 -0.81 28.67 0.58
C LEU A 247 0.20 29.27 -0.41
N ALA A 248 0.58 30.55 -0.29
CA ALA A 248 1.55 31.20 -1.17
C ALA A 248 3.02 30.90 -0.78
N ASP A 249 3.31 30.78 0.53
CA ASP A 249 4.66 30.59 1.09
C ASP A 249 5.45 29.44 0.40
N PRO A 250 6.57 29.72 -0.29
CA PRO A 250 7.35 28.69 -0.98
C PRO A 250 8.17 27.80 -0.04
N GLU A 251 8.50 28.26 1.18
CA GLU A 251 9.34 27.54 2.14
C GLU A 251 8.54 26.68 3.13
N ARG A 252 7.21 26.89 3.21
CA ARG A 252 6.33 26.11 4.08
C ARG A 252 6.27 24.63 3.68
N ARG A 253 6.92 23.80 4.49
CA ARG A 253 6.98 22.33 4.40
C ARG A 253 6.03 21.66 5.40
N LEU A 254 5.61 20.42 5.11
CA LEU A 254 4.80 19.59 6.02
C LEU A 254 5.62 19.14 7.22
N ILE A 255 6.82 18.65 6.93
CA ILE A 255 7.72 18.09 7.95
C ILE A 255 8.93 19.00 8.03
N ALA A 256 9.19 19.58 9.20
CA ALA A 256 10.36 20.42 9.43
C ALA A 256 11.64 19.74 8.93
N ALA A 257 12.56 20.52 8.35
CA ALA A 257 13.86 19.98 7.94
C ALA A 257 14.51 19.28 9.15
N PRO A 258 15.14 18.10 8.99
CA PRO A 258 15.83 17.46 10.09
C PRO A 258 16.90 18.43 10.59
N GLY A 259 16.87 18.77 11.88
CA GLY A 259 17.92 19.57 12.50
C GLY A 259 19.28 18.93 12.25
N LYS A 260 20.33 19.76 12.06
CA LYS A 260 21.67 19.30 11.68
C LYS A 260 22.05 18.04 12.47
N PRO A 261 22.16 16.86 11.83
CA PRO A 261 22.45 15.63 12.56
C PRO A 261 23.81 15.78 13.25
N ALA A 262 23.87 15.40 14.53
CA ALA A 262 25.12 15.37 15.29
C ALA A 262 26.17 14.60 14.47
N GLU A 263 27.38 15.15 14.37
CA GLU A 263 28.27 14.91 13.22
C GLU A 263 28.62 13.42 13.01
N GLY A 264 28.69 12.65 14.10
CA GLY A 264 28.80 11.18 14.08
C GLY A 264 27.61 10.48 13.39
N LEU A 265 26.36 10.76 13.79
CA LEU A 265 25.18 10.20 13.10
C LEU A 265 25.12 10.63 11.63
N ALA A 266 25.57 11.85 11.32
CA ALA A 266 25.64 12.34 9.96
C ALA A 266 26.62 11.50 9.10
N ALA A 267 27.77 11.12 9.65
CA ALA A 267 28.72 10.23 8.98
C ALA A 267 28.10 8.85 8.72
N GLU A 268 27.52 8.22 9.74
CA GLU A 268 27.09 6.82 9.62
C GLU A 268 25.81 6.66 8.80
N ALA A 269 24.90 7.65 8.80
CA ALA A 269 23.79 7.71 7.86
C ALA A 269 24.25 7.80 6.40
N ARG A 270 25.34 8.57 6.11
CA ARG A 270 25.95 8.65 4.77
C ARG A 270 26.66 7.35 4.37
N ARG A 271 27.33 6.67 5.31
CA ARG A 271 27.90 5.33 5.08
C ARG A 271 26.82 4.31 4.76
N LEU A 272 25.75 4.26 5.55
CA LEU A 272 24.60 3.36 5.31
C LEU A 272 23.92 3.63 3.97
N SER A 273 23.63 4.89 3.64
CA SER A 273 23.05 5.26 2.35
C SER A 273 23.95 4.89 1.16
N THR A 274 25.26 4.95 1.33
CA THR A 274 26.25 4.55 0.31
C THR A 274 26.33 3.02 0.17
N ALA A 275 26.19 2.27 1.28
CA ALA A 275 26.14 0.81 1.27
C ALA A 275 24.85 0.30 0.60
N LEU A 276 23.71 0.91 0.90
CA LEU A 276 22.42 0.61 0.26
C LEU A 276 22.46 0.90 -1.25
N GLY A 277 22.92 2.08 -1.67
CA GLY A 277 23.04 2.41 -3.10
C GLY A 277 23.98 1.48 -3.88
N ARG A 278 25.01 0.90 -3.22
CA ARG A 278 25.86 -0.14 -3.81
C ARG A 278 25.14 -1.49 -3.91
N LEU A 279 24.30 -1.84 -2.92
CA LEU A 279 23.50 -3.06 -2.94
C LEU A 279 22.44 -3.01 -4.05
N ASP A 280 21.71 -1.90 -4.18
CA ASP A 280 20.73 -1.70 -5.24
C ASP A 280 21.39 -1.78 -6.63
N HIS A 281 22.55 -1.15 -6.80
CA HIS A 281 23.31 -1.22 -8.05
C HIS A 281 23.81 -2.64 -8.37
N ALA A 282 24.22 -3.43 -7.36
CA ALA A 282 24.63 -4.82 -7.56
C ALA A 282 23.43 -5.73 -7.90
N LEU A 283 22.29 -5.54 -7.23
CA LEU A 283 21.05 -6.26 -7.55
C LEU A 283 20.57 -5.96 -8.98
N ALA A 284 20.68 -4.70 -9.41
CA ALA A 284 20.34 -4.26 -10.77
C ALA A 284 21.27 -4.81 -11.86
N GLN A 285 22.49 -5.27 -11.53
CA GLN A 285 23.43 -5.88 -12.49
C GLN A 285 23.37 -7.42 -12.53
N GLY A 286 22.47 -8.04 -11.77
CA GLY A 286 22.12 -9.45 -11.89
C GLY A 286 22.82 -10.37 -10.90
N GLY A 287 22.02 -11.20 -10.20
CA GLY A 287 22.54 -12.26 -9.35
C GLY A 287 23.28 -13.35 -10.14
N PRO A 288 24.25 -14.06 -9.53
CA PRO A 288 25.15 -14.95 -10.24
C PRO A 288 24.42 -16.17 -10.84
N THR A 289 24.33 -16.20 -12.17
CA THR A 289 23.93 -17.37 -12.94
C THR A 289 24.95 -18.50 -12.72
N ARG A 290 24.58 -19.49 -11.90
CA ARG A 290 25.37 -20.72 -11.73
C ARG A 290 25.39 -21.51 -13.05
N SER A 291 26.43 -21.29 -13.83
CA SER A 291 26.66 -22.01 -15.09
C SER A 291 26.73 -23.52 -14.85
N ARG A 292 25.87 -24.27 -15.54
CA ARG A 292 25.84 -25.74 -15.55
C ARG A 292 26.90 -26.29 -16.49
N ASP A 293 28.20 -26.10 -16.20
CA ASP A 293 29.24 -26.58 -17.11
C ASP A 293 30.60 -26.96 -16.47
N ARG A 294 30.58 -27.70 -15.35
CA ARG A 294 31.76 -28.37 -14.76
C ARG A 294 31.49 -29.77 -14.17
N ILE A 295 30.83 -30.65 -14.92
CA ILE A 295 30.85 -32.11 -14.66
C ILE A 295 31.27 -32.87 -15.93
N ALA A 296 32.38 -32.44 -16.54
CA ALA A 296 33.12 -33.17 -17.55
C ALA A 296 34.60 -32.74 -17.48
N LYS A 297 35.54 -33.70 -17.54
CA LYS A 297 37.02 -33.52 -17.45
C LYS A 297 37.60 -33.29 -16.03
N SER A 298 37.57 -34.32 -15.19
CA SER A 298 38.56 -34.49 -14.10
C SER A 298 39.06 -35.95 -13.92
N GLY A 299 38.72 -36.86 -14.84
CA GLY A 299 39.05 -38.29 -14.74
C GLY A 299 40.07 -38.78 -15.77
N ARG A 300 41.37 -38.47 -15.60
CA ARG A 300 42.50 -39.24 -16.21
C ARG A 300 43.88 -38.77 -15.70
N LYS A 301 44.71 -39.74 -15.25
CA LYS A 301 46.13 -39.65 -14.81
C LYS A 301 46.35 -38.82 -13.53
N ALA A 302 47.22 -39.18 -12.59
CA ALA A 302 48.33 -40.16 -12.54
C ALA A 302 48.13 -41.18 -11.37
N ASP A 303 48.60 -42.44 -11.38
CA ASP A 303 49.99 -42.97 -11.20
C ASP A 303 50.52 -42.85 -9.74
N GLY A 304 51.24 -43.80 -9.12
CA GLY A 304 51.63 -45.18 -9.47
C GLY A 304 52.77 -45.74 -8.58
N GLY A 305 52.66 -46.96 -8.03
CA GLY A 305 53.68 -47.64 -7.17
C GLY A 305 53.11 -48.20 -5.85
N LYS A 306 53.19 -49.51 -5.55
CA LYS A 306 54.31 -50.31 -4.96
C LYS A 306 54.65 -49.93 -3.51
N ALA A 307 54.70 -50.82 -2.50
CA ALA A 307 54.47 -52.28 -2.38
C ALA A 307 53.84 -52.58 -0.97
N GLU A 308 53.87 -53.73 -0.27
CA GLU A 308 54.57 -55.04 -0.30
C GLU A 308 53.80 -56.06 0.61
N LYS A 309 54.15 -57.37 0.58
CA LYS A 309 53.85 -58.44 1.59
C LYS A 309 52.38 -58.91 1.78
N LYS A 310 52.08 -60.16 2.20
CA LYS A 310 52.77 -61.47 2.08
C LYS A 310 51.80 -62.61 2.54
N ASP A 311 51.88 -63.80 1.92
CA ASP A 311 51.36 -65.11 2.42
C ASP A 311 49.84 -65.23 2.73
N ALA A 312 49.18 -66.40 2.86
CA ALA A 312 49.30 -67.72 2.19
C ALA A 312 48.06 -68.60 2.56
N ARG A 313 47.89 -69.75 1.88
CA ARG A 313 46.79 -70.77 2.01
C ARG A 313 45.43 -70.30 1.44
N ALA A 314 44.71 -71.01 0.56
CA ALA A 314 44.60 -72.43 0.17
C ALA A 314 43.71 -73.30 1.08
N HIS A 315 42.53 -73.68 0.55
CA HIS A 315 41.95 -75.02 0.66
C HIS A 315 41.03 -75.27 -0.57
N SER A 316 40.88 -76.57 -0.88
CA SER A 316 40.14 -77.24 -1.96
C SER A 316 39.05 -76.46 -2.71
#